data_AF-A0A1A8D6Y5-F1
#
_entry.id   AF-A0A1A8D6Y5-F1
#
_cell.length_a   1.000
_cell.length_b   1.000
_cell.length_c   1.000
_cell.angle_alpha   90.00
_cell.angle_beta   90.00
_cell.angle_gamma   90.00
#
_symmetry.space_group_name_H-M   'P 1'
#
loop_
_entity.id
_entity.type
_entity.pdbx_description
1 polymer ?
#
loop_
_entity_poly.entity_id
_entity_poly.type
_entity_poly.pdbx_seq_one_letter_code
_entity_poly.pdbx_strand_id
1 'polypeptide(L)'
;ESSSESRRSHLYQGPRISGSRERKAASTLGLIIGAFVICWLPFFVKEVIVNTCSSCSTSMEMADFLTWLGYLNSLINPLIYTIFNEDFKKAFRRLVRCSHYL
;
A
#
# COMPACT_ATOMS: atom_id res chain seq x y z
N GLU A 1 -2.79 51.89 1.30
CA GLU A 1 -3.70 50.78 0.94
C GLU A 1 -3.18 49.74 -0.05
N SER A 2 -2.87 50.08 -1.31
CA SER A 2 -2.76 49.07 -2.40
C SER A 2 -1.59 48.06 -2.27
N SER A 3 -0.44 48.44 -1.67
CA SER A 3 0.69 47.51 -1.47
C SER A 3 0.52 46.52 -0.32
N SER A 4 -0.44 46.77 0.59
CA SER A 4 -0.72 45.95 1.77
C SER A 4 -1.63 44.75 1.46
N GLU A 5 -2.53 44.87 0.47
CA GLU A 5 -3.41 43.78 0.03
C GLU A 5 -2.67 42.72 -0.81
N SER A 6 -1.68 43.13 -1.62
CA SER A 6 -0.87 42.21 -2.44
C SER A 6 0.03 41.29 -1.61
N ARG A 7 0.50 41.72 -0.42
CA ARG A 7 1.23 40.84 0.51
C ARG A 7 0.30 39.85 1.21
N ARG A 8 -0.96 40.22 1.44
CA ARG A 8 -1.92 39.40 2.18
C ARG A 8 -2.39 38.21 1.36
N SER A 9 -2.53 38.35 0.03
CA SER A 9 -2.90 37.25 -0.87
C SER A 9 -1.83 36.17 -1.04
N HIS A 10 -0.54 36.50 -0.87
CA HIS A 10 0.53 35.50 -0.86
C HIS A 10 0.61 34.69 0.45
N LEU A 11 0.21 35.28 1.59
CA LEU A 11 0.16 34.60 2.89
C LEU A 11 -1.00 33.59 3.01
N TYR A 12 -2.03 33.70 2.17
CA TYR A 12 -3.12 32.71 2.06
C TYR A 12 -2.88 31.62 1.01
N GLN A 13 -1.72 31.59 0.35
CA GLN A 13 -1.29 30.37 -0.32
C GLN A 13 -0.68 29.44 0.73
N GLY A 14 -1.56 28.84 1.55
CA GLY A 14 -1.22 27.60 2.24
C GLY A 14 -0.63 26.60 1.23
N PRO A 15 0.27 25.69 1.66
CA PRO A 15 1.04 24.85 0.75
C PRO A 15 0.12 24.26 -0.32
N ARG A 16 0.25 24.71 -1.57
CA ARG A 16 -0.48 24.12 -2.70
C ARG A 16 0.12 22.74 -2.89
N ILE A 17 -0.47 21.73 -2.23
CA ILE A 17 -0.09 20.34 -2.41
C ILE A 17 -0.32 20.06 -3.90
N SER A 18 0.77 19.92 -4.65
CA SER A 18 0.72 19.64 -6.08
C SER A 18 -0.10 18.37 -6.29
N GLY A 19 -1.16 18.43 -7.11
CA GLY A 19 -1.99 17.25 -7.41
C GLY A 19 -1.20 16.04 -7.93
N SER A 20 0.05 16.24 -8.39
CA SER A 20 0.98 15.15 -8.73
C SER A 20 1.38 14.28 -7.52
N ARG A 21 1.52 14.89 -6.33
CA ARG A 21 1.83 14.20 -5.07
C ARG A 21 0.62 13.43 -4.54
N GLU A 22 -0.57 14.04 -4.60
CA GLU A 22 -1.82 13.37 -4.24
C GLU A 22 -2.08 12.16 -5.14
N ARG A 23 -1.88 12.31 -6.45
CA ARG A 23 -2.07 11.22 -7.41
C ARG A 23 -1.12 10.04 -7.16
N LYS A 24 0.15 10.29 -6.78
CA LYS A 24 1.10 9.24 -6.38
C LYS A 24 0.70 8.53 -5.09
N ALA A 25 0.23 9.28 -4.09
CA ALA A 25 -0.24 8.70 -2.84
C ALA A 25 -1.49 7.83 -3.08
N ALA A 26 -2.45 8.32 -3.87
CA ALA A 26 -3.63 7.59 -4.28
C ALA A 26 -3.28 6.32 -5.08
N SER A 27 -2.28 6.38 -5.99
CA SER A 27 -1.79 5.17 -6.68
C SER A 27 -1.21 4.14 -5.72
N THR A 28 -0.45 4.57 -4.72
CA THR A 28 0.12 3.66 -3.70
C THR A 28 -0.99 2.99 -2.89
N LEU A 29 -1.99 3.78 -2.44
CA LEU A 29 -3.18 3.26 -1.75
C LEU A 29 -3.94 2.27 -2.63
N GLY A 30 -4.14 2.59 -3.90
CA GLY A 30 -4.78 1.69 -4.86
C GLY A 30 -4.02 0.36 -5.03
N LEU A 31 -2.68 0.41 -5.08
CA LEU A 31 -1.85 -0.81 -5.14
C LEU A 31 -1.96 -1.64 -3.87
N ILE A 32 -1.97 -1.02 -2.69
CA ILE A 32 -2.13 -1.72 -1.41
C ILE A 32 -3.49 -2.40 -1.34
N ILE A 33 -4.55 -1.69 -1.70
CA ILE A 33 -5.92 -2.25 -1.72
C ILE A 33 -6.01 -3.38 -2.74
N GLY A 34 -5.44 -3.21 -3.94
CA GLY A 34 -5.41 -4.24 -4.98
C GLY A 34 -4.65 -5.50 -4.52
N ALA A 35 -3.48 -5.33 -3.91
CA ALA A 35 -2.69 -6.42 -3.35
C ALA A 35 -3.44 -7.15 -2.22
N PHE A 36 -4.09 -6.39 -1.33
CA PHE A 36 -4.92 -6.95 -0.27
C PHE A 36 -6.03 -7.83 -0.84
N VAL A 37 -6.76 -7.34 -1.84
CA VAL A 37 -7.82 -8.11 -2.51
C VAL A 37 -7.23 -9.36 -3.17
N ILE A 38 -6.13 -9.26 -3.93
CA ILE A 38 -5.54 -10.43 -4.61
C ILE A 38 -5.08 -11.50 -3.62
N CYS A 39 -4.52 -11.10 -2.47
CA CYS A 39 -4.01 -12.05 -1.48
C CYS A 39 -5.13 -12.70 -0.66
N TRP A 40 -6.18 -11.95 -0.34
CA TRP A 40 -7.23 -12.41 0.57
C TRP A 40 -8.50 -12.93 -0.11
N LEU A 41 -8.83 -12.43 -1.31
CA LEU A 41 -10.04 -12.84 -2.03
C LEU A 41 -10.11 -14.36 -2.26
N PRO A 42 -9.03 -15.05 -2.66
CA PRO A 42 -9.06 -16.50 -2.85
C PRO A 42 -9.42 -17.26 -1.56
N PHE A 43 -8.90 -16.82 -0.41
CA PHE A 43 -9.23 -17.39 0.89
C PHE A 43 -10.71 -17.15 1.24
N PHE A 44 -11.21 -15.92 1.08
CA PHE A 44 -12.62 -15.61 1.34
C PHE A 44 -13.58 -16.39 0.44
N VAL A 45 -13.26 -16.54 -0.85
CA VAL A 45 -14.06 -17.35 -1.77
C VAL A 45 -14.11 -18.80 -1.32
N LYS A 46 -12.98 -19.37 -0.93
CA LYS A 46 -12.90 -20.73 -0.38
C LYS A 46 -13.78 -20.89 0.87
N GLU A 47 -13.72 -19.95 1.81
CA GLU A 47 -14.56 -19.98 3.01
C GLU A 47 -16.05 -19.90 2.68
N VAL A 48 -16.45 -19.03 1.74
CA VAL A 48 -17.84 -18.93 1.31
C VAL A 48 -18.32 -20.25 0.70
N ILE A 49 -17.52 -20.88 -0.16
CA ILE A 49 -17.88 -22.16 -0.80
C ILE A 49 -18.06 -23.26 0.25
N VAL A 50 -17.09 -23.44 1.15
CA VAL A 50 -17.15 -24.50 2.18
C VAL A 50 -18.33 -24.30 3.13
N ASN A 51 -18.66 -23.06 3.48
CA ASN A 51 -19.79 -22.78 4.38
C ASN A 51 -21.16 -22.86 3.70
N THR A 52 -21.25 -22.66 2.39
CA THR A 52 -22.54 -22.69 1.65
C THR A 52 -22.84 -24.03 0.99
N CYS A 53 -21.81 -24.84 0.74
CA CYS A 53 -21.92 -26.14 0.09
C CYS A 53 -21.46 -27.25 1.03
N SER A 54 -22.40 -28.00 1.59
CA SER A 54 -22.15 -29.08 2.54
C SER A 54 -21.32 -30.25 1.97
N SER A 55 -21.33 -30.43 0.65
CA SER A 55 -20.54 -31.46 -0.06
C SER A 55 -19.20 -30.94 -0.59
N CYS A 56 -18.94 -29.63 -0.48
CA CYS A 56 -17.71 -29.02 -0.98
C CYS A 56 -16.65 -29.05 0.11
N SER A 57 -15.58 -29.78 -0.13
CA SER A 57 -14.40 -29.79 0.72
C SER A 57 -13.20 -29.26 -0.05
N THR A 58 -12.30 -28.58 0.66
CA THR A 58 -11.03 -28.11 0.11
C THR A 58 -9.92 -28.97 0.70
N SER A 59 -8.92 -29.36 -0.10
CA SER A 59 -7.77 -30.10 0.41
C SER A 59 -6.99 -29.25 1.43
N MET A 60 -6.34 -29.93 2.37
CA MET A 60 -5.51 -29.28 3.39
C MET A 60 -4.38 -28.47 2.76
N GLU A 61 -3.74 -29.00 1.72
CA GLU A 61 -2.69 -28.33 0.95
C GLU A 61 -3.18 -27.01 0.32
N MET A 62 -4.40 -26.99 -0.22
CA MET A 62 -4.97 -25.78 -0.82
C MET A 62 -5.34 -24.76 0.26
N ALA A 63 -5.88 -25.21 1.41
CA ALA A 63 -6.15 -24.32 2.53
C ALA A 63 -4.88 -23.68 3.09
N ASP A 64 -3.81 -24.47 3.23
CA ASP A 64 -2.50 -23.98 3.66
C ASP A 64 -1.95 -22.98 2.65
N PHE A 65 -1.93 -23.31 1.35
CA PHE A 65 -1.46 -22.42 0.30
C PHE A 65 -2.20 -21.06 0.30
N LEU A 66 -3.53 -21.08 0.41
CA LEU A 66 -4.35 -19.85 0.49
C LEU A 66 -4.03 -19.02 1.73
N THR A 67 -3.75 -19.67 2.86
CA THR A 67 -3.38 -19.00 4.11
C THR A 67 -2.00 -18.35 3.99
N TRP A 68 -1.03 -19.07 3.41
CA TRP A 68 0.30 -18.54 3.11
C TRP A 68 0.25 -17.35 2.14
N LEU A 69 -0.63 -17.41 1.13
CA LEU A 69 -0.87 -16.27 0.23
C LEU A 69 -1.38 -15.05 1.00
N GLY A 70 -2.29 -15.24 1.95
CA GLY A 70 -2.75 -14.18 2.86
C GLY A 70 -1.62 -13.59 3.70
N TYR A 71 -0.67 -14.40 4.18
CA TYR A 71 0.50 -13.91 4.91
C TYR A 71 1.47 -13.09 4.04
N LEU A 72 1.58 -13.40 2.75
CA LEU A 72 2.39 -12.61 1.81
C LEU A 72 1.87 -11.17 1.65
N ASN A 73 0.60 -10.89 1.95
CA ASN A 73 0.04 -9.52 1.97
C ASN A 73 0.91 -8.55 2.79
N SER A 74 1.38 -9.00 3.96
CA SER A 74 2.23 -8.17 4.84
C SER A 74 3.59 -7.85 4.21
N LEU A 75 4.16 -8.76 3.42
CA LEU A 75 5.44 -8.57 2.71
C LEU A 75 5.28 -7.64 1.50
N ILE A 76 4.13 -7.68 0.83
CA ILE A 76 3.86 -6.87 -0.35
C ILE A 76 3.82 -5.38 0.00
N ASN A 77 3.40 -5.01 1.21
CA ASN A 77 3.36 -3.60 1.64
C ASN A 77 4.76 -2.93 1.56
N PRO A 78 5.81 -3.39 2.25
CA PRO A 78 7.18 -2.88 2.07
C PRO A 78 7.67 -2.87 0.61
N LEU A 79 7.31 -3.88 -0.20
CA LEU A 79 7.69 -3.94 -1.62
C LEU A 79 7.01 -2.83 -2.43
N ILE A 80 5.71 -2.61 -2.24
CA ILE A 80 4.98 -1.52 -2.90
C ILE A 80 5.62 -0.17 -2.51
N TYR A 81 5.90 0.06 -1.23
CA TYR A 81 6.52 1.31 -0.79
C TYR A 81 7.94 1.49 -1.35
N THR A 82 8.77 0.45 -1.39
CA THR A 82 10.14 0.56 -1.90
C THR A 82 10.22 0.72 -3.43
N ILE A 83 9.25 0.19 -4.19
CA ILE A 83 9.22 0.30 -5.66
C ILE A 83 8.62 1.64 -6.10
N PHE A 84 7.50 2.06 -5.49
CA PHE A 84 6.70 3.18 -5.99
C PHE A 84 6.88 4.49 -5.20
N ASN A 85 7.52 4.46 -4.03
CA ASN A 85 7.83 5.65 -3.25
C ASN A 85 9.36 5.88 -3.20
N GLU A 86 9.83 6.83 -4.02
CA GLU A 86 11.26 7.19 -4.10
C GLU A 86 11.84 7.73 -2.80
N ASP A 87 11.03 8.40 -1.97
CA ASP A 87 11.46 8.88 -0.65
C ASP A 87 11.68 7.69 0.30
N PHE A 88 10.76 6.72 0.27
CA PHE A 88 10.86 5.48 1.04
C PHE A 88 12.07 4.65 0.60
N LYS A 89 12.30 4.53 -0.71
CA LYS A 89 13.47 3.85 -1.30
C LYS A 89 14.79 4.51 -0.91
N LYS A 90 14.85 5.85 -0.83
CA LYS A 90 16.02 6.58 -0.31
C LYS A 90 16.24 6.30 1.17
N ALA A 91 15.19 6.33 2.00
CA ALA A 91 15.29 6.01 3.42
C ALA A 91 15.74 4.56 3.66
N PHE A 92 15.16 3.60 2.93
CA PHE A 92 15.52 2.19 3.01
C PHE A 92 16.99 1.94 2.61
N ARG A 93 17.48 2.56 1.53
CA ARG A 93 18.90 2.47 1.14
C ARG A 93 19.84 3.02 2.20
N ARG A 94 19.44 4.08 2.92
CA ARG A 94 20.24 4.62 4.05
C ARG A 94 20.29 3.63 5.21
N LEU A 95 19.16 3.03 5.58
CA LEU A 95 19.10 2.00 6.62
C LEU A 95 20.00 0.80 6.29
N VAL A 96 19.91 0.27 5.07
CA VAL A 96 20.72 -0.89 4.64
C VAL A 96 22.21 -0.56 4.55
N ARG A 97 22.59 0.65 4.07
CA ARG A 97 24.01 1.06 4.01
C ARG A 97 24.62 1.36 5.37
N CYS A 98 23.86 1.87 6.34
CA CYS A 98 24.36 2.05 7.71
C CYS A 98 24.58 0.72 8.43
N SER A 99 23.90 -0.36 8.02
CA SER A 99 24.15 -1.71 8.56
C SER A 99 25.50 -2.30 8.13
N HIS A 100 26.22 -1.69 7.18
CA HIS A 100 27.55 -2.13 6.75
C HIS A 100 28.68 -1.40 7.51
N TYR A 101 28.35 -0.55 8.49
CA TYR A 101 29.31 0.20 9.30
C TYR A 101 29.23 -0.12 10.81
N LEU A 102 28.42 -1.12 11.18
CA LEU A 102 28.37 -1.80 12.48
C LEU A 102 28.87 -3.24 12.28
#